data_AF-A0A3B3SP69-F1
#
_entry.id   AF-A0A3B3SP69-F1
#
_cell.length_a   1.000
_cell.length_b   1.000
_cell.length_c   1.000
_cell.angle_alpha   90.00
_cell.angle_beta   90.00
_cell.angle_gamma   90.00
#
_symmetry.space_group_name_H-M   'P 1'
#
loop_
_entity.id
_entity.type
_entity.pdbx_description
1 polymer ?
#
loop_
_entity_poly.entity_id
_entity_poly.type
_entity_poly.pdbx_seq_one_letter_code
_entity_poly.pdbx_strand_id
1 'polypeptide(L)'
;PHRDICKSWVGKNSSSWVLCRCNNSWLVRHNGKEAVVEPSPHLRRVGVLLDYDGGSLAFHDAVSSQHLYTFDIAFAQPVCPVFSVWNKCLTVLSGLPIPDHLENVDLDN
;
A
#
# COMPACT_ATOMS: atom_id res chain seq x y z
N PRO A 1 24.66 -0.24 -14.23
CA PRO A 1 24.20 0.74 -13.21
C PRO A 1 23.22 0.06 -12.24
N HIS A 2 23.76 -0.48 -11.14
CA HIS A 2 22.99 -1.22 -10.14
C HIS A 2 21.99 -0.32 -9.43
N ARG A 3 20.72 -0.73 -9.46
CA ARG A 3 19.59 -0.04 -8.84
C ARG A 3 19.82 0.04 -7.33
N ASP A 4 19.92 1.26 -6.79
CA ASP A 4 19.75 1.51 -5.35
C ASP A 4 18.29 1.23 -4.97
N ILE A 5 17.98 -0.05 -4.82
CA ILE A 5 16.71 -0.55 -4.32
C ILE A 5 16.64 -0.19 -2.82
N CYS A 6 15.53 0.40 -2.38
CA CYS A 6 15.33 0.84 -1.00
C CYS A 6 15.82 -0.22 0.01
N LYS A 7 16.88 0.08 0.76
CA LYS A 7 17.49 -0.79 1.79
C LYS A 7 16.64 -0.88 3.07
N SER A 8 15.31 -0.94 2.95
CA SER A 8 14.45 -1.27 4.09
C SER A 8 14.41 -2.79 4.31
N TRP A 9 14.30 -3.22 5.57
CA TRP A 9 14.05 -4.62 5.91
C TRP A 9 12.59 -5.03 5.70
N VAL A 10 11.67 -4.06 5.65
CA VAL A 10 10.24 -4.28 5.44
C VAL A 10 9.97 -4.72 3.99
N GLY A 11 9.11 -5.72 3.81
CA GLY A 11 8.80 -6.37 2.54
C GLY A 11 9.75 -7.52 2.15
N LYS A 12 10.80 -7.79 2.94
CA LYS A 12 11.74 -8.90 2.67
C LYS A 12 11.24 -10.27 3.14
N ASN A 13 10.18 -10.32 3.96
CA ASN A 13 9.58 -11.55 4.46
C ASN A 13 8.09 -11.64 4.09
N SER A 14 7.46 -12.77 4.39
CA SER A 14 6.04 -13.02 4.14
C SER A 14 5.09 -12.30 5.10
N SER A 15 5.61 -11.64 6.14
CA SER A 15 4.81 -10.93 7.15
C SER A 15 4.70 -9.43 6.90
N SER A 16 5.08 -8.97 5.70
CA SER A 16 5.02 -7.55 5.35
C SER A 16 4.71 -7.32 3.87
N TRP A 17 3.93 -6.27 3.61
CA TRP A 17 3.45 -5.84 2.30
C TRP A 17 3.64 -4.34 2.22
N VAL A 18 4.38 -3.87 1.21
CA VAL A 18 4.89 -2.51 1.20
C VAL A 18 4.69 -1.89 -0.16
N LEU A 19 4.04 -0.73 -0.22
CA LEU A 19 4.24 0.25 -1.29
C LEU A 19 5.42 1.15 -0.90
N CYS A 20 6.43 1.29 -1.74
CA CYS A 20 7.53 2.20 -1.49
C CYS A 20 7.86 3.07 -2.70
N ARG A 21 8.43 4.24 -2.37
CA ARG A 21 8.97 5.18 -3.34
C ARG A 21 10.47 5.30 -3.11
N CYS A 22 11.26 4.90 -4.10
CA CYS A 22 12.72 5.08 -4.11
C CYS A 22 13.07 6.03 -5.24
N ASN A 23 13.59 7.21 -4.91
CA ASN A 23 13.81 8.29 -5.89
C ASN A 23 12.51 8.66 -6.63
N ASN A 24 12.46 8.41 -7.94
CA ASN A 24 11.31 8.68 -8.81
C ASN A 24 10.53 7.40 -9.18
N SER A 25 10.91 6.25 -8.62
CA SER A 25 10.26 4.96 -8.92
C SER A 25 9.37 4.53 -7.76
N TRP A 26 8.20 4.03 -8.12
CA TRP A 26 7.27 3.40 -7.20
C TRP A 26 7.29 1.89 -7.44
N LEU A 27 7.28 1.13 -6.35
CA LEU A 27 7.21 -0.31 -6.41
C LEU A 27 6.44 -0.85 -5.22
N VAL A 28 5.92 -2.05 -5.37
CA VAL A 28 5.44 -2.86 -4.27
C VAL A 28 6.44 -3.96 -3.96
N ARG A 29 6.53 -4.32 -2.68
CA ARG A 29 7.43 -5.36 -2.18
C ARG A 29 6.72 -6.28 -1.19
N HIS A 30 6.91 -7.58 -1.38
CA HIS A 30 6.44 -8.63 -0.48
C HIS A 30 7.31 -9.88 -0.63
N ASN A 31 7.68 -10.51 0.48
CA ASN A 31 8.46 -11.75 0.50
C ASN A 31 9.72 -11.72 -0.39
N GLY A 32 10.42 -10.57 -0.40
CA GLY A 32 11.63 -10.34 -1.20
C GLY A 32 11.39 -10.15 -2.70
N LYS A 33 10.14 -10.22 -3.16
CA LYS A 33 9.75 -9.94 -4.55
C LYS A 33 9.32 -8.49 -4.69
N GLU A 34 9.55 -7.93 -5.87
CA GLU A 34 9.20 -6.55 -6.22
C GLU A 34 8.43 -6.49 -7.53
N ALA A 35 7.47 -5.56 -7.63
CA ALA A 35 6.80 -5.20 -8.87
C ALA A 35 6.72 -3.67 -8.99
N VAL A 36 6.92 -3.14 -10.19
CA VAL A 36 6.85 -1.69 -10.46
C VAL A 36 5.39 -1.25 -10.47
N VAL A 37 5.13 -0.06 -9.93
CA VAL A 37 3.82 0.60 -9.99
C VAL A 37 3.99 1.96 -10.67
N GLU A 38 3.02 2.35 -11.49
CA GLU A 38 3.03 3.61 -12.24
C GLU A 38 1.89 4.52 -11.77
N PRO A 39 2.05 5.21 -10.62
CA PRO A 39 1.06 6.17 -10.17
C PRO A 39 1.07 7.43 -11.03
N SER A 40 0.01 8.22 -10.93
CA SER A 40 0.00 9.60 -11.41
C SER A 40 1.27 10.36 -10.97
N PRO A 41 1.88 11.17 -11.85
CA PRO A 41 3.01 12.04 -11.50
C PRO A 41 2.70 13.00 -10.34
N HIS A 42 1.42 13.19 -10.01
CA HIS A 42 0.93 14.08 -8.97
C HIS A 42 0.39 13.34 -7.75
N LEU A 43 0.77 12.08 -7.53
CA LEU A 43 0.39 11.34 -6.33
C LEU A 43 0.89 12.05 -5.07
N ARG A 44 -0.05 12.56 -4.26
CA ARG A 44 0.23 13.32 -3.02
C ARG A 44 -0.24 12.59 -1.76
N ARG A 45 -1.25 11.73 -1.87
CA ARG A 45 -1.85 11.00 -0.76
C ARG A 45 -2.11 9.56 -1.18
N VAL A 46 -1.61 8.62 -0.40
CA VAL A 46 -1.90 7.19 -0.59
C VAL A 46 -2.98 6.79 0.40
N GLY A 47 -4.07 6.22 -0.11
CA GLY A 47 -5.05 5.50 0.67
C GLY A 47 -4.61 4.04 0.84
N VAL A 48 -4.85 3.48 2.02
CA VAL A 48 -4.60 2.07 2.32
C VAL A 48 -5.92 1.48 2.80
N LEU A 49 -6.43 0.51 2.04
CA LEU A 49 -7.63 -0.24 2.38
C LEU A 49 -7.22 -1.65 2.80
N LEU A 50 -7.60 -2.03 4.00
CA LEU A 50 -7.37 -3.35 4.56
C LEU A 50 -8.72 -4.04 4.73
N ASP A 51 -8.91 -5.14 4.02
CA ASP A 51 -10.10 -5.96 4.07
C ASP A 51 -9.70 -7.34 4.61
N TYR A 52 -10.03 -7.59 5.89
CA TYR A 52 -9.71 -8.86 6.53
C TYR A 52 -10.59 -10.00 6.04
N ASP A 53 -11.86 -9.73 5.74
CA ASP A 53 -12.84 -10.74 5.39
C ASP A 53 -12.65 -11.19 3.93
N GLY A 54 -12.43 -10.25 3.02
CA GLY A 54 -12.07 -10.52 1.63
C GLY A 54 -10.59 -10.87 1.42
N GLY A 55 -9.76 -10.72 2.46
CA GLY A 55 -8.35 -11.12 2.42
C GLY A 55 -7.52 -10.26 1.48
N SER A 56 -7.67 -8.93 1.52
CA SER A 56 -6.96 -8.03 0.63
C SER A 56 -6.34 -6.81 1.32
N LEU A 57 -5.24 -6.31 0.75
CA LEU A 57 -4.63 -5.03 1.10
C LEU A 57 -4.40 -4.22 -0.17
N ALA A 58 -5.16 -3.14 -0.32
CA ALA A 58 -5.13 -2.29 -1.51
C ALA A 58 -4.53 -0.91 -1.23
N PHE A 59 -3.78 -0.41 -2.21
CA PHE A 59 -3.20 0.92 -2.23
C PHE A 59 -3.84 1.75 -3.35
N HIS A 60 -4.24 2.98 -3.04
CA HIS A 60 -4.89 3.88 -3.98
C HIS A 60 -4.28 5.29 -3.91
N ASP A 61 -4.37 6.04 -5.01
CA ASP A 61 -4.34 7.49 -4.93
C ASP A 61 -5.63 7.98 -4.26
N ALA A 62 -5.50 8.53 -3.05
CA ALA A 62 -6.65 8.94 -2.26
C ALA A 62 -7.34 10.22 -2.79
N VAL A 63 -6.77 10.90 -3.80
CA VAL A 63 -7.37 12.09 -4.41
C VAL A 63 -8.10 11.74 -5.70
N SER A 64 -7.46 10.94 -6.57
CA SER A 64 -8.03 10.56 -7.87
C SER A 64 -8.79 9.23 -7.84
N SER A 65 -8.74 8.50 -6.72
CA SER A 65 -9.22 7.12 -6.59
C SER A 65 -8.55 6.12 -7.53
N GLN A 66 -7.41 6.47 -8.15
CA GLN A 66 -6.63 5.56 -8.97
C GLN A 66 -6.18 4.36 -8.13
N HIS A 67 -6.52 3.15 -8.56
CA HIS A 67 -5.95 1.93 -8.00
C HIS A 67 -4.46 1.84 -8.33
N LEU A 68 -3.64 1.55 -7.32
CA LEU A 68 -2.18 1.42 -7.49
C LEU A 68 -1.76 -0.05 -7.46
N TYR A 69 -2.23 -0.80 -6.45
CA TYR A 69 -1.91 -2.20 -6.30
C TYR A 69 -2.79 -2.87 -5.24
N THR A 70 -3.08 -4.16 -5.41
CA THR A 70 -3.72 -5.00 -4.37
C THR A 70 -2.87 -6.24 -4.12
N PHE A 71 -2.65 -6.55 -2.85
CA PHE A 71 -2.16 -7.85 -2.43
C PHE A 71 -3.34 -8.72 -1.99
N ASP A 72 -3.38 -9.95 -2.49
CA ASP A 72 -4.24 -11.00 -1.95
C ASP A 72 -3.52 -11.70 -0.80
N ILE A 73 -4.15 -11.77 0.37
CA ILE A 73 -3.53 -12.15 1.63
C ILE A 73 -4.49 -13.02 2.44
N ALA A 74 -4.02 -14.21 2.83
CA ALA A 74 -4.63 -14.97 3.92
C ALA A 74 -4.06 -14.48 5.26
N PHE A 75 -4.76 -13.55 5.92
CA PHE A 75 -4.29 -12.97 7.19
C PHE A 75 -4.34 -14.01 8.31
N ALA A 76 -3.18 -14.47 8.78
CA ALA A 76 -3.08 -15.39 9.91
C ALA A 76 -3.08 -14.66 11.27
N GLN A 77 -2.74 -13.37 11.28
CA GLN A 77 -2.60 -12.54 12.47
C GLN A 77 -2.99 -11.10 12.15
N PRO A 78 -3.41 -10.30 13.15
CA PRO A 78 -3.64 -8.86 12.97
C PRO A 78 -2.39 -8.18 12.42
N VAL A 79 -2.57 -7.28 11.45
CA VAL A 79 -1.47 -6.50 10.88
C VAL A 79 -1.40 -5.12 11.53
N CYS A 80 -0.17 -4.59 11.63
CA CYS A 80 0.07 -3.24 12.08
C CYS A 80 0.59 -2.36 10.92
N PRO A 81 0.24 -1.06 10.87
CA PRO A 81 0.86 -0.13 9.95
C PRO A 81 2.36 0.02 10.26
N VAL A 82 3.20 -0.02 9.22
CA VAL A 82 4.65 0.18 9.34
C VAL A 82 5.08 1.25 8.36
N PHE A 83 5.91 2.20 8.83
CA PHE A 83 6.43 3.29 8.03
C PHE A 83 7.96 3.31 8.11
N SER A 84 8.62 3.45 6.97
CA SER A 84 10.07 3.66 6.90
C SER A 84 10.32 4.90 6.05
N VAL A 85 10.81 5.97 6.69
CA VAL A 85 11.00 7.27 6.06
C VAL A 85 12.48 7.65 6.17
N TRP A 86 13.12 7.96 5.04
CA TRP A 86 14.56 8.23 5.02
C TRP A 86 14.90 9.72 5.21
N ASN A 87 14.52 10.57 4.25
CA ASN A 87 14.89 12.00 4.24
C ASN A 87 13.70 12.95 4.03
N LYS A 88 12.50 12.50 4.39
CA LYS A 88 11.23 13.23 4.23
C LYS A 88 10.39 13.13 5.51
N CYS A 89 9.20 13.70 5.47
CA CYS A 89 8.19 13.57 6.51
C CYS A 89 6.96 12.85 5.97
N LEU A 90 6.26 12.13 6.84
CA LEU A 90 4.95 11.55 6.57
C LEU A 90 3.96 12.11 7.60
N THR A 91 2.77 12.48 7.13
CA THR A 91 1.63 12.76 8.00
C THR A 91 0.64 11.61 7.86
N VAL A 92 0.30 10.99 8.98
CA VAL A 92 -0.73 9.94 9.03
C VAL A 92 -2.07 10.61 9.35
N LEU A 93 -3.05 10.40 8.48
CA LEU A 93 -4.42 10.81 8.70
C LEU A 93 -5.20 9.56 9.12
N SER A 94 -5.54 9.48 10.41
CA SER A 94 -6.36 8.40 10.98
C SER A 94 -7.77 8.89 11.31
N GLY A 95 -8.69 7.95 11.54
CA GLY A 95 -10.10 8.28 11.86
C GLY A 95 -10.90 8.80 10.67
N LEU A 96 -10.48 8.49 9.45
CA LEU A 96 -11.25 8.80 8.24
C LEU A 96 -12.44 7.83 8.13
N PRO A 97 -13.61 8.29 7.65
CA PRO A 97 -14.72 7.39 7.34
C PRO A 97 -14.32 6.43 6.20
N ILE A 98 -14.99 5.29 6.14
CA ILE A 98 -14.91 4.41 4.97
C ILE A 98 -15.42 5.22 3.78
N PRO A 99 -14.67 5.30 2.66
CA PRO A 99 -15.15 6.01 1.48
C PRO A 99 -16.49 5.46 0.98
N ASP A 100 -17.45 6.33 0.65
CA ASP A 100 -18.83 5.97 0.27
C ASP A 100 -18.93 4.88 -0.82
N HIS A 101 -17.95 4.82 -1.73
CA HIS A 101 -17.90 3.83 -2.81
C HIS A 101 -17.55 2.40 -2.34
N LEU A 102 -17.16 2.24 -1.09
CA LEU A 102 -16.85 0.95 -0.45
C LEU A 102 -17.94 0.51 0.54
N GLU A 103 -18.92 1.35 0.87
CA GLU A 103 -19.96 1.02 1.86
C GLU A 103 -21.04 0.06 1.33
N ASN A 104 -21.04 -0.32 0.04
CA ASN A 104 -22.17 -1.02 -0.60
C ASN A 104 -21.81 -2.33 -1.32
N VAL A 105 -20.73 -3.02 -0.97
CA VAL A 105 -20.36 -4.29 -1.66
C VAL A 105 -21.12 -5.51 -1.13
N ASP A 106 -21.81 -5.41 0.02
CA ASP A 106 -22.41 -6.58 0.70
C ASP A 106 -23.94 -6.73 0.55
N LEU A 107 -24.59 -6.10 -0.44
CA LEU A 107 -26.06 -6.22 -0.63
C LEU A 107 -26.53 -6.89 -1.92
N ASP A 108 -25.63 -7.34 -2.81
CA ASP A 108 -26.00 -8.13 -3.98
C ASP A 108 -25.17 -9.41 -4.07
N ASN A 109 -25.55 -10.44 -3.30
CA ASN A 109 -25.41 -11.87 -3.64
C ASN A 109 -26.28 -12.76 -2.73
#